data_AF-A0A1B6MC90-F1
#
_entry.id   AF-A0A1B6MC90-F1
#
_cell.length_a   1.000
_cell.length_b   1.000
_cell.length_c   1.000
_cell.angle_alpha   90.00
_cell.angle_beta   90.00
_cell.angle_gamma   90.00
#
_symmetry.space_group_name_H-M   'P 1'
#
loop_
_entity.id
_entity.type
_entity.pdbx_description
1 polymer ?
#
loop_
_entity_poly.entity_id
_entity_poly.type
_entity_poly.pdbx_seq_one_letter_code
_entity_poly.pdbx_strand_id
1 'polypeptide(L)'
;RRCLDPIDKKSRAPCCETAQFPFTRRVFNLCLSRAISDLYRTPRELFMPGVAGPKFARNANSKKPPKVKAIVVEYDSTYLHSNSYTEMDTFYKKVETWSKSEMAKAPPGMRNGFFVSHLEFYDLQRTLAEDTVLAIVVSLAVSLVVLLMVTLNLLVSLYTILSITCIIFVTVAFLVLTGWKLNVLESVAVSVAIGLAVDFSLHYAVNYRMCPENENRESCVIHSLHIMSGPSLMAALTTAAAGAFMLPSSVLAYIQIGVFLVVVMVVSWLYSTYFLMSLLALVGPQRNFGQLSYPELRGLLKKRTDSDCPGSDKTVYINVLSESTLSTSSTMCALHMSNSETHELDALTRQSCRYSRRIRRSGSMSQPCSRKVSVPAEQSPSAASATTIIHDDDLDLPLPLNHVS
;
A
#
# COMPACT_ATOMS: atom_id res chain seq x y z
N ARG A 1 59.89 -23.32 -18.74
CA ARG A 1 58.46 -23.35 -19.13
C ARG A 1 57.80 -22.10 -18.57
N ARG A 2 57.55 -21.06 -19.38
CA ARG A 2 57.20 -19.70 -18.90
C ARG A 2 55.89 -19.62 -18.09
N CYS A 3 54.96 -20.57 -18.30
CA CYS A 3 53.65 -20.57 -17.64
C CYS A 3 53.49 -21.62 -16.53
N LEU A 4 54.60 -22.14 -16.01
CA LEU A 4 54.59 -22.98 -14.83
C LEU A 4 54.85 -22.10 -13.62
N ASP A 5 53.89 -22.10 -12.70
CA ASP A 5 54.04 -21.42 -11.42
C ASP A 5 55.20 -22.05 -10.64
N PRO A 6 56.24 -21.29 -10.25
CA PRO A 6 57.38 -21.84 -9.53
C PRO A 6 57.03 -22.29 -8.10
N ILE A 7 55.96 -21.74 -7.50
CA ILE A 7 55.52 -22.03 -6.14
C ILE A 7 54.61 -23.26 -6.15
N ASP A 8 53.56 -23.23 -6.97
CA ASP A 8 52.54 -24.29 -7.00
C ASP A 8 52.87 -25.44 -7.96
N LYS A 9 53.91 -25.30 -8.79
CA LYS A 9 54.28 -26.24 -9.88
C LYS A 9 53.11 -26.58 -10.82
N LYS A 10 52.08 -25.74 -10.88
CA LYS A 10 50.92 -25.88 -11.75
C LYS A 10 51.14 -25.13 -13.06
N SER A 11 50.70 -25.74 -14.17
CA SER A 11 50.64 -25.04 -15.46
C SER A 11 49.45 -24.09 -15.47
N ARG A 12 49.72 -22.79 -15.68
CA ARG A 12 48.71 -21.74 -15.84
C ARG A 12 48.24 -21.57 -17.30
N ALA A 13 48.77 -22.36 -18.24
CA ALA A 13 48.26 -22.38 -19.63
C ALA A 13 46.79 -22.87 -19.69
N PRO A 14 45.92 -22.28 -20.53
CA PRO A 14 46.15 -21.26 -21.56
C PRO A 14 46.08 -19.79 -21.08
N CYS A 15 45.98 -19.54 -19.77
CA CYS A 15 45.75 -18.20 -19.21
C CYS A 15 47.01 -17.33 -19.12
N CYS A 16 48.19 -17.92 -19.29
CA CYS A 16 49.47 -17.25 -19.26
C CYS A 16 50.08 -17.27 -20.66
N GLU A 17 50.45 -16.11 -21.20
CA GLU A 17 51.26 -15.88 -22.42
C GLU A 17 50.88 -16.63 -23.72
N THR A 18 49.83 -17.47 -23.72
CA THR A 18 49.46 -18.35 -24.84
C THR A 18 48.30 -17.81 -25.66
N ALA A 19 47.51 -16.89 -25.11
CA ALA A 19 46.39 -16.26 -25.80
C ALA A 19 46.57 -14.73 -25.76
N GLN A 20 46.29 -14.05 -26.87
CA GLN A 20 46.29 -12.59 -26.97
C GLN A 20 44.85 -12.07 -26.94
N PHE A 21 44.67 -10.84 -26.44
CA PHE A 21 43.38 -10.16 -26.46
C PHE A 21 43.03 -9.75 -27.91
N PRO A 22 41.78 -9.94 -28.38
CA PRO A 22 40.60 -10.45 -27.68
C PRO A 22 40.59 -11.98 -27.49
N PHE A 23 40.29 -12.44 -26.27
CA PHE A 23 40.27 -13.87 -25.93
C PHE A 23 39.05 -14.60 -26.50
N THR A 24 39.21 -15.87 -26.88
CA THR A 24 38.07 -16.73 -27.23
C THR A 24 37.19 -17.00 -26.00
N ARG A 25 35.87 -17.16 -26.20
CA ARG A 25 34.87 -17.37 -25.12
C ARG A 25 35.24 -18.51 -24.17
N ARG A 26 35.89 -19.57 -24.67
CA ARG A 26 36.34 -20.72 -23.87
C ARG A 26 37.53 -20.38 -22.97
N VAL A 27 38.52 -19.68 -23.50
CA VAL A 27 39.70 -19.24 -22.73
C VAL A 27 39.28 -18.19 -21.70
N PHE A 28 38.45 -17.22 -22.09
CA PHE A 28 37.93 -16.18 -21.20
C PHE A 28 37.20 -16.78 -19.98
N ASN A 29 36.20 -17.64 -20.17
CA ASN A 29 35.45 -18.23 -19.05
C ASN A 29 36.31 -19.13 -18.14
N LEU A 30 37.24 -19.89 -18.73
CA LEU A 30 38.15 -20.74 -17.95
C LEU A 30 39.13 -19.91 -17.12
N CYS A 31 39.73 -18.88 -17.72
CA CYS A 31 40.74 -18.07 -17.06
C CYS A 31 40.13 -17.10 -16.06
N LEU A 32 38.95 -16.55 -16.34
CA LEU A 32 38.23 -15.68 -15.41
C LEU A 32 37.81 -16.45 -14.14
N SER A 33 37.26 -17.66 -14.28
CA SER A 33 36.87 -18.46 -13.11
C SER A 33 38.07 -18.88 -12.25
N ARG A 34 39.22 -19.20 -12.88
CA ARG A 34 40.47 -19.48 -12.15
C ARG A 34 41.03 -18.24 -11.47
N ALA A 35 41.08 -17.10 -12.17
CA ALA A 35 41.57 -15.84 -11.61
C ALA A 35 40.75 -15.40 -10.40
N ILE A 36 39.41 -15.51 -10.47
CA ILE A 36 38.54 -15.22 -9.33
C ILE A 36 38.76 -16.24 -8.21
N SER A 37 38.88 -17.54 -8.50
CA SER A 37 39.19 -18.55 -7.47
C SER A 37 40.51 -18.28 -6.76
N ASP A 38 41.54 -17.83 -7.48
CA ASP A 38 42.83 -17.47 -6.91
C ASP A 38 42.73 -16.19 -6.08
N LEU A 39 41.98 -15.18 -6.55
CA LEU A 39 41.73 -13.93 -5.83
C LEU A 39 40.97 -14.15 -4.52
N TYR A 40 39.98 -15.04 -4.48
CA TYR A 40 39.27 -15.35 -3.24
C TYR A 40 40.08 -16.25 -2.28
N ARG A 41 41.16 -16.87 -2.77
CA ARG A 41 42.08 -17.65 -1.96
C ARG A 41 43.18 -16.79 -1.33
N THR A 42 43.33 -15.54 -1.75
CA THR A 42 44.31 -14.64 -1.14
C THR A 42 43.93 -14.36 0.33
N PRO A 43 44.93 -14.14 1.19
CA PRO A 43 44.70 -13.80 2.59
C PRO A 43 43.86 -12.53 2.75
N ARG A 44 43.04 -12.47 3.81
CA ARG A 44 42.14 -11.33 4.06
C ARG A 44 42.87 -10.02 4.34
N GLU A 45 44.14 -10.09 4.73
CA GLU A 45 44.99 -8.91 4.89
C GLU A 45 45.26 -8.18 3.56
N LEU A 46 45.18 -8.91 2.43
CA LEU A 46 45.44 -8.37 1.09
C LEU A 46 44.16 -8.15 0.28
N PHE A 47 43.10 -8.93 0.56
CA PHE A 47 41.84 -8.84 -0.18
C PHE A 47 40.66 -9.16 0.73
N MET A 48 39.77 -8.19 0.90
CA MET A 48 38.46 -8.42 1.51
C MET A 48 37.43 -8.63 0.41
N PRO A 49 36.71 -9.77 0.40
CA PRO A 49 35.71 -10.04 -0.61
C PRO A 49 34.51 -9.11 -0.45
N GLY A 50 34.30 -8.22 -1.43
CA GLY A 50 33.12 -7.37 -1.55
C GLY A 50 32.01 -7.99 -2.41
N VAL A 51 30.98 -7.19 -2.72
CA VAL A 51 29.88 -7.62 -3.59
C VAL A 51 30.27 -7.56 -5.07
N ALA A 52 31.18 -6.65 -5.42
CA ALA A 52 31.71 -6.45 -6.77
C ALA A 52 32.28 -7.72 -7.42
N GLY A 53 32.21 -7.77 -8.75
CA GLY A 53 32.78 -8.81 -9.60
C GLY A 53 31.74 -9.71 -10.30
N PRO A 54 32.23 -10.66 -11.11
CA PRO A 54 31.37 -11.57 -11.87
C PRO A 54 30.69 -12.60 -10.97
N LYS A 55 29.41 -12.87 -11.25
CA LYS A 55 28.62 -13.94 -10.65
C LYS A 55 28.48 -15.07 -11.65
N PHE A 56 28.83 -16.26 -11.19
CA PHE A 56 28.89 -17.47 -12.01
C PHE A 56 27.63 -18.31 -11.86
N ALA A 57 27.15 -18.88 -12.97
CA ALA A 57 26.08 -19.87 -12.94
C ALA A 57 26.54 -21.13 -12.21
N ARG A 58 25.68 -21.65 -11.34
CA ARG A 58 25.90 -22.93 -10.65
C ARG A 58 25.71 -24.07 -11.65
N ASN A 59 26.80 -24.60 -12.20
CA ASN A 59 26.76 -25.75 -13.10
C ASN A 59 26.72 -27.07 -12.31
N ALA A 60 25.74 -27.93 -12.59
CA ALA A 60 25.68 -29.30 -12.04
C ALA A 60 26.73 -30.24 -12.65
N ASN A 61 27.20 -29.95 -13.88
CA ASN A 61 28.22 -30.73 -14.57
C ASN A 61 29.61 -30.09 -14.41
N SER A 62 30.45 -30.69 -13.54
CA SER A 62 31.81 -30.24 -13.21
C SER A 62 32.79 -30.13 -14.39
N LYS A 63 32.48 -30.75 -15.54
CA LYS A 63 33.41 -30.82 -16.69
C LYS A 63 33.47 -29.54 -17.56
N LYS A 64 32.52 -28.61 -17.46
CA LYS A 64 32.50 -27.35 -18.25
C LYS A 64 32.83 -26.15 -17.36
N PRO A 65 33.63 -25.17 -17.83
CA PRO A 65 33.88 -23.95 -17.06
C PRO A 65 32.56 -23.22 -16.79
N PRO A 66 32.41 -22.60 -15.60
CA PRO A 66 31.20 -21.87 -15.26
C PRO A 66 31.03 -20.66 -16.19
N LYS A 67 29.78 -20.39 -16.58
CA LYS A 67 29.43 -19.21 -17.37
C LYS A 67 29.15 -18.04 -16.42
N VAL A 68 29.58 -16.84 -16.79
CA VAL A 68 29.20 -15.60 -16.10
C VAL A 68 27.74 -15.30 -16.45
N LYS A 69 26.92 -14.96 -15.45
CA LYS A 69 25.50 -14.60 -15.64
C LYS A 69 25.17 -13.17 -15.23
N ALA A 70 25.93 -12.61 -14.30
CA ALA A 70 25.83 -11.21 -13.94
C ALA A 70 27.22 -10.66 -13.60
N ILE A 71 27.41 -9.37 -13.78
CA ILE A 71 28.60 -8.66 -13.30
C ILE A 71 28.12 -7.51 -12.44
N VAL A 72 28.70 -7.40 -11.25
CA VAL A 72 28.43 -6.31 -10.32
C VAL A 72 29.63 -5.37 -10.33
N VAL A 73 29.42 -4.10 -10.62
CA VAL A 73 30.46 -3.07 -10.57
C VAL A 73 30.14 -2.11 -9.45
N GLU A 74 31.08 -1.89 -8.55
CA GLU A 74 30.92 -1.04 -7.38
C GLU A 74 31.79 0.21 -7.55
N TYR A 75 31.23 1.36 -7.20
CA TYR A 75 31.88 2.66 -7.25
C TYR A 75 31.64 3.42 -5.95
N ASP A 76 32.68 4.11 -5.47
CA ASP A 76 32.54 5.05 -4.35
C ASP A 76 31.96 6.37 -4.87
N SER A 77 30.87 6.84 -4.24
CA SER A 77 30.31 8.16 -4.56
C SER A 77 31.03 9.27 -3.82
N THR A 78 31.01 10.47 -4.43
CA THR A 78 31.40 11.72 -3.77
C THR A 78 30.33 12.27 -2.83
N TYR A 79 29.10 11.75 -2.91
CA TYR A 79 27.99 12.18 -2.07
C TYR A 79 28.00 11.46 -0.72
N LEU A 80 27.74 12.23 0.33
CA LEU A 80 27.61 11.69 1.66
C LEU A 80 26.23 11.03 1.84
N HIS A 81 26.16 9.92 2.58
CA HIS A 81 24.88 9.34 2.94
C HIS A 81 24.11 10.29 3.87
N SER A 82 22.86 10.61 3.50
CA SER A 82 22.03 11.59 4.18
C SER A 82 20.58 11.14 4.20
N ASN A 83 19.86 11.48 5.27
CA ASN A 83 18.42 11.23 5.43
C ASN A 83 17.55 12.31 4.77
N SER A 84 18.17 13.32 4.15
CA SER A 84 17.49 14.39 3.45
C SER A 84 17.00 13.94 2.07
N TYR A 85 15.70 14.09 1.82
CA TYR A 85 15.09 13.76 0.52
C TYR A 85 15.77 14.49 -0.63
N THR A 86 16.03 15.79 -0.50
CA THR A 86 16.50 16.65 -1.59
C THR A 86 17.92 16.29 -2.03
N GLU A 87 18.80 15.99 -1.08
CA GLU A 87 20.18 15.60 -1.35
C GLU A 87 20.23 14.24 -2.04
N MET A 88 19.47 13.26 -1.53
CA MET A 88 19.44 11.92 -2.07
C MET A 88 18.72 11.84 -3.42
N ASP A 89 17.66 12.65 -3.62
CA ASP A 89 16.97 12.79 -4.90
C ASP A 89 17.89 13.33 -5.99
N THR A 90 18.71 14.34 -5.65
CA THR A 90 19.69 14.92 -6.57
C THR A 90 20.76 13.89 -6.94
N PHE A 91 21.28 13.16 -5.95
CA PHE A 91 22.22 12.07 -6.18
C PHE A 91 21.62 10.98 -7.09
N TYR A 92 20.45 10.45 -6.73
CA TYR A 92 19.77 9.40 -7.47
C TYR A 92 19.52 9.82 -8.92
N LYS A 93 18.91 10.99 -9.15
CA LYS A 93 18.60 11.47 -10.50
C LYS A 93 19.86 11.66 -11.35
N LYS A 94 20.94 12.18 -10.77
CA LYS A 94 22.21 12.39 -11.49
C LYS A 94 22.85 11.08 -11.91
N VAL A 95 22.95 10.12 -10.98
CA VAL A 95 23.56 8.81 -11.26
C VAL A 95 22.69 7.98 -12.18
N GLU A 96 21.37 7.96 -11.96
CA GLU A 96 20.43 7.20 -12.79
C GLU A 96 20.39 7.71 -14.24
N THR A 97 20.41 9.04 -14.43
CA THR A 97 20.43 9.64 -15.77
C THR A 97 21.74 9.32 -16.49
N TRP A 98 22.87 9.44 -15.79
CA TRP A 98 24.17 9.06 -16.33
C TRP A 98 24.23 7.57 -16.66
N SER A 99 23.81 6.70 -15.75
CA SER A 99 23.78 5.24 -15.91
C SER A 99 22.96 4.84 -17.13
N LYS A 100 21.73 5.36 -17.27
CA LYS A 100 20.89 5.15 -18.45
C LYS A 100 21.55 5.60 -19.76
N SER A 101 22.26 6.73 -19.73
CA SER A 101 22.95 7.25 -20.92
C SER A 101 24.13 6.37 -21.36
N GLU A 102 24.86 5.77 -20.42
CA GLU A 102 25.97 4.86 -20.71
C GLU A 102 25.45 3.48 -21.14
N MET A 103 24.37 2.98 -20.52
CA MET A 103 23.72 1.74 -20.94
C MET A 103 23.14 1.84 -22.37
N ALA A 104 22.67 3.02 -22.79
CA ALA A 104 22.21 3.22 -24.15
C ALA A 104 23.34 3.12 -25.21
N LYS A 105 24.56 3.54 -24.85
CA LYS A 105 25.76 3.44 -25.71
C LYS A 105 26.36 2.04 -25.72
N ALA A 106 25.99 1.20 -24.75
CA ALA A 106 26.54 -0.14 -24.59
C ALA A 106 26.16 -1.08 -25.77
N PRO A 107 26.99 -2.11 -26.05
CA PRO A 107 26.65 -3.15 -27.01
C PRO A 107 25.37 -3.88 -26.59
N PRO A 108 24.60 -4.47 -27.53
CA PRO A 108 23.27 -5.01 -27.28
C PRO A 108 23.20 -5.97 -26.08
N GLY A 109 24.22 -6.80 -25.87
CA GLY A 109 24.27 -7.75 -24.73
C GLY A 109 24.58 -7.14 -23.36
N MET A 110 24.78 -5.82 -23.24
CA MET A 110 25.08 -5.12 -21.98
C MET A 110 24.13 -3.96 -21.69
N ARG A 111 23.07 -3.77 -22.49
CA ARG A 111 22.17 -2.61 -22.36
C ARG A 111 21.21 -2.70 -21.17
N ASN A 112 20.98 -3.90 -20.64
CA ASN A 112 19.98 -4.16 -19.60
C ASN A 112 20.55 -4.00 -18.17
N GLY A 113 21.60 -3.19 -18.01
CA GLY A 113 22.16 -2.89 -16.71
C GLY A 113 21.30 -1.90 -15.92
N PHE A 114 21.28 -2.03 -14.59
CA PHE A 114 20.58 -1.10 -13.71
C PHE A 114 21.45 -0.68 -12.53
N PHE A 115 21.14 0.50 -12.01
CA PHE A 115 21.81 1.10 -10.86
C PHE A 115 21.07 0.75 -9.56
N VAL A 116 21.82 0.47 -8.50
CA VAL A 116 21.32 0.24 -7.15
C VAL A 116 22.29 0.80 -6.12
N SER A 117 21.76 1.28 -5.00
CA SER A 117 22.52 1.81 -3.86
C SER A 117 21.68 1.63 -2.58
N HIS A 118 22.22 2.02 -1.43
CA HIS A 118 21.51 2.00 -0.13
C HIS A 118 20.48 3.14 -0.05
N LEU A 119 19.43 3.04 -0.85
CA LEU A 119 18.40 4.07 -1.04
C LEU A 119 17.05 3.72 -0.42
N GLU A 120 16.97 2.70 0.44
CA GLU A 120 15.70 2.19 1.01
C GLU A 120 14.87 3.30 1.68
N PHE A 121 15.51 4.19 2.44
CA PHE A 121 14.81 5.29 3.10
C PHE A 121 14.36 6.39 2.12
N TYR A 122 15.15 6.67 1.09
CA TYR A 122 14.77 7.61 0.03
C TYR A 122 13.59 7.07 -0.78
N ASP A 123 13.64 5.79 -1.15
CA ASP A 123 12.55 5.12 -1.87
C ASP A 123 11.26 5.16 -1.04
N LEU A 124 11.33 4.85 0.27
CA LEU A 124 10.21 4.99 1.19
C LEU A 124 9.62 6.41 1.20
N GLN A 125 10.45 7.45 1.32
CA GLN A 125 10.00 8.84 1.30
C GLN A 125 9.32 9.21 -0.02
N ARG A 126 9.90 8.77 -1.14
CA ARG A 126 9.37 9.03 -2.47
C ARG A 126 8.03 8.35 -2.68
N THR A 127 7.95 7.05 -2.41
CA THR A 127 6.71 6.26 -2.54
C THR A 127 5.62 6.80 -1.64
N LEU A 128 5.94 7.17 -0.38
CA LEU A 128 4.95 7.79 0.51
C LEU A 128 4.41 9.11 -0.05
N ALA A 129 5.26 9.97 -0.63
CA ALA A 129 4.79 11.23 -1.21
C ALA A 129 3.93 11.02 -2.47
N GLU A 130 4.31 10.10 -3.35
CA GLU A 130 3.57 9.80 -4.59
C GLU A 130 2.24 9.08 -4.28
N ASP A 131 2.28 8.04 -3.44
CA ASP A 131 1.11 7.20 -3.13
C ASP A 131 0.09 7.90 -2.24
N THR A 132 0.50 8.81 -1.34
CA THR A 132 -0.45 9.60 -0.55
C THR A 132 -1.31 10.49 -1.42
N VAL A 133 -0.70 11.21 -2.36
CA VAL A 133 -1.42 12.08 -3.30
C VAL A 133 -2.33 11.24 -4.19
N LEU A 134 -1.84 10.10 -4.70
CA LEU A 134 -2.66 9.18 -5.48
C LEU A 134 -3.85 8.65 -4.67
N ALA A 135 -3.63 8.24 -3.43
CA ALA A 135 -4.68 7.74 -2.54
C ALA A 135 -5.76 8.80 -2.27
N ILE A 136 -5.38 10.07 -2.07
CA ILE A 136 -6.33 11.17 -1.89
C ILE A 136 -7.18 11.37 -3.15
N VAL A 137 -6.56 11.44 -4.32
CA VAL A 137 -7.27 11.64 -5.59
C VAL A 137 -8.22 10.49 -5.89
N VAL A 138 -7.76 9.24 -5.72
CA VAL A 138 -8.57 8.04 -5.95
C VAL A 138 -9.73 7.98 -4.96
N SER A 139 -9.50 8.26 -3.68
CA SER A 139 -10.55 8.23 -2.65
C SER A 139 -11.62 9.30 -2.90
N LEU A 140 -11.23 10.52 -3.31
CA LEU A 140 -12.17 11.57 -3.69
C LEU A 140 -12.96 11.20 -4.96
N ALA A 141 -12.31 10.60 -5.97
CA ALA A 141 -12.98 10.15 -7.17
C ALA A 141 -14.02 9.06 -6.90
N VAL A 142 -13.65 8.05 -6.08
CA VAL A 142 -14.58 7.00 -5.65
C VAL A 142 -15.74 7.60 -4.85
N SER A 143 -15.46 8.53 -3.94
CA SER A 143 -16.48 9.23 -3.15
C SER A 143 -17.45 10.00 -4.05
N LEU A 144 -16.96 10.69 -5.08
CA LEU A 144 -17.78 11.41 -6.05
C LEU A 144 -18.71 10.45 -6.80
N VAL A 145 -18.19 9.29 -7.24
CA VAL A 145 -18.98 8.27 -7.93
C VAL A 145 -20.09 7.72 -7.02
N VAL A 146 -19.76 7.40 -5.76
CA VAL A 146 -20.75 6.91 -4.78
C VAL A 146 -21.80 7.98 -4.48
N LEU A 147 -21.40 9.23 -4.24
CA LEU A 147 -22.32 10.35 -4.00
C LEU A 147 -23.25 10.58 -5.18
N LEU A 148 -22.71 10.52 -6.41
CA LEU A 148 -23.51 10.68 -7.62
C LEU A 148 -24.51 9.54 -7.79
N MET A 149 -24.09 8.30 -7.49
CA MET A 149 -24.96 7.12 -7.57
C MET A 149 -26.11 7.19 -6.56
N VAL A 150 -25.84 7.64 -5.34
CA VAL A 150 -26.83 7.65 -4.25
C VAL A 150 -27.75 8.87 -4.33
N THR A 151 -27.20 10.07 -4.57
CA THR A 151 -28.00 11.31 -4.57
C THR A 151 -28.67 11.59 -5.92
N LEU A 152 -28.14 11.02 -7.02
CA LEU A 152 -28.58 11.26 -8.40
C LEU A 152 -28.66 12.75 -8.77
N ASN A 153 -27.96 13.63 -8.06
CA ASN A 153 -27.92 15.06 -8.35
C ASN A 153 -26.47 15.53 -8.37
N LEU A 154 -26.04 16.03 -9.54
CA LEU A 154 -24.66 16.45 -9.75
C LEU A 154 -24.28 17.64 -8.86
N LEU A 155 -25.19 18.59 -8.63
CA LEU A 155 -24.90 19.78 -7.81
C LEU A 155 -24.71 19.43 -6.34
N VAL A 156 -25.59 18.58 -5.78
CA VAL A 156 -25.45 18.10 -4.40
C VAL A 156 -24.15 17.31 -4.24
N SER A 157 -23.81 16.48 -5.22
CA SER A 157 -22.56 15.72 -5.23
C SER A 157 -21.31 16.62 -5.30
N LEU A 158 -21.35 17.71 -6.07
CA LEU A 158 -20.24 18.67 -6.14
C LEU A 158 -20.07 19.46 -4.83
N TYR A 159 -21.16 19.91 -4.21
CA TYR A 159 -21.10 20.65 -2.95
C TYR A 159 -20.65 19.76 -1.77
N THR A 160 -21.05 18.49 -1.76
CA THR A 160 -20.57 17.52 -0.78
C THR A 160 -19.09 17.23 -0.94
N ILE A 161 -18.61 17.01 -2.17
CA ILE A 161 -17.17 16.86 -2.42
C ILE A 161 -16.38 18.11 -2.04
N LEU A 162 -16.89 19.31 -2.33
CA LEU A 162 -16.26 20.55 -1.88
C LEU A 162 -16.14 20.58 -0.35
N SER A 163 -17.21 20.24 0.38
CA SER A 163 -17.16 20.13 1.84
C SER A 163 -16.13 19.11 2.33
N ILE A 164 -16.06 17.93 1.70
CA ILE A 164 -15.06 16.90 2.04
C ILE A 164 -13.64 17.43 1.80
N THR A 165 -13.38 18.12 0.68
CA THR A 165 -12.06 18.70 0.42
C THR A 165 -11.67 19.74 1.48
N CYS A 166 -12.61 20.55 1.95
CA CYS A 166 -12.38 21.49 3.05
C CYS A 166 -12.07 20.77 4.36
N ILE A 167 -12.80 19.68 4.68
CA ILE A 167 -12.53 18.85 5.86
C ILE A 167 -11.10 18.30 5.82
N ILE A 168 -10.70 17.70 4.70
CA ILE A 168 -9.37 17.12 4.55
C ILE A 168 -8.29 18.19 4.65
N PHE A 169 -8.48 19.33 4.00
CA PHE A 169 -7.54 20.45 4.10
C PHE A 169 -7.34 20.91 5.55
N VAL A 170 -8.42 21.06 6.32
CA VAL A 170 -8.37 21.48 7.72
C VAL A 170 -7.73 20.42 8.62
N THR A 171 -8.07 19.14 8.41
CA THR A 171 -7.48 18.05 9.19
C THR A 171 -5.97 17.94 8.94
N VAL A 172 -5.51 18.02 7.69
CA VAL A 172 -4.09 18.03 7.35
C VAL A 172 -3.39 19.28 7.89
N ALA A 173 -4.02 20.46 7.78
CA ALA A 173 -3.48 21.70 8.34
C ALA A 173 -3.30 21.59 9.86
N PHE A 174 -4.26 21.01 10.58
CA PHE A 174 -4.14 20.76 12.01
C PHE A 174 -2.96 19.84 12.33
N LEU A 175 -2.81 18.73 11.61
CA LEU A 175 -1.68 17.80 11.80
C LEU A 175 -0.33 18.50 11.60
N VAL A 176 -0.21 19.32 10.55
CA VAL A 176 1.01 20.10 10.28
C VAL A 176 1.29 21.13 11.37
N LEU A 177 0.27 21.83 11.88
CA LEU A 177 0.41 22.80 12.98
C LEU A 177 0.85 22.15 14.29
N THR A 178 0.47 20.90 14.53
CA THR A 178 0.95 20.11 15.67
C THR A 178 2.39 19.61 15.50
N GLY A 179 3.07 19.96 14.40
CA GLY A 179 4.46 19.62 14.13
C GLY A 179 4.66 18.20 13.60
N TRP A 180 3.61 17.54 13.13
CA TRP A 180 3.71 16.18 12.61
C TRP A 180 4.32 16.18 11.21
N LYS A 181 5.13 15.15 10.95
CA LYS A 181 5.77 14.91 9.65
C LYS A 181 5.03 13.79 8.94
N LEU A 182 5.01 13.85 7.62
CA LEU A 182 4.43 12.78 6.81
C LEU A 182 5.27 11.51 6.96
N ASN A 183 4.62 10.45 7.45
CA ASN A 183 5.18 9.13 7.61
C ASN A 183 4.08 8.09 7.31
N VAL A 184 4.41 6.79 7.37
CA VAL A 184 3.52 5.70 6.94
C VAL A 184 2.17 5.74 7.63
N LEU A 185 2.14 6.02 8.94
CA LEU A 185 0.89 6.06 9.72
C LEU A 185 0.02 7.25 9.33
N GLU A 186 0.62 8.40 9.11
CA GLU A 186 -0.02 9.64 8.72
C GLU A 186 -0.58 9.54 7.30
N SER A 187 0.13 8.88 6.39
CA SER A 187 -0.34 8.54 5.05
C SER A 187 -1.63 7.73 5.08
N VAL A 188 -1.62 6.62 5.83
CA VAL A 188 -2.81 5.76 5.98
C VAL A 188 -3.93 6.52 6.68
N ALA A 189 -3.60 7.30 7.71
CA ALA A 189 -4.58 8.13 8.42
C ALA A 189 -5.28 9.10 7.45
N VAL A 190 -4.55 9.86 6.63
CA VAL A 190 -5.16 10.77 5.64
C VAL A 190 -6.09 10.04 4.67
N SER A 191 -5.74 8.83 4.22
CA SER A 191 -6.65 8.04 3.37
C SER A 191 -7.95 7.63 4.09
N VAL A 192 -7.84 7.24 5.37
CA VAL A 192 -8.99 6.91 6.23
C VAL A 192 -9.84 8.15 6.55
N ALA A 193 -9.21 9.32 6.69
CA ALA A 193 -9.90 10.60 6.93
C ALA A 193 -10.98 10.86 5.88
N ILE A 194 -10.67 10.56 4.61
CA ILE A 194 -11.58 10.78 3.48
C ILE A 194 -12.82 9.92 3.63
N GLY A 195 -12.67 8.62 3.93
CA GLY A 195 -13.81 7.73 4.15
C GLY A 195 -14.70 8.22 5.30
N LEU A 196 -14.08 8.54 6.44
CA LEU A 196 -14.80 9.02 7.63
C LEU A 196 -15.51 10.37 7.40
N ALA A 197 -14.91 11.27 6.62
CA ALA A 197 -15.51 12.57 6.28
C ALA A 197 -16.68 12.44 5.29
N VAL A 198 -16.60 11.46 4.37
CA VAL A 198 -17.64 11.19 3.38
C VAL A 198 -18.90 10.66 4.05
N ASP A 199 -18.78 9.79 5.06
CA ASP A 199 -19.92 9.18 5.73
C ASP A 199 -20.91 10.23 6.27
N PHE A 200 -20.41 11.22 7.03
CA PHE A 200 -21.25 12.30 7.55
C PHE A 200 -21.88 13.12 6.42
N SER A 201 -21.07 13.56 5.47
CA SER A 201 -21.51 14.43 4.37
C SER A 201 -22.54 13.74 3.46
N LEU A 202 -22.36 12.44 3.22
CA LEU A 202 -23.27 11.61 2.43
C LEU A 202 -24.61 11.46 3.13
N HIS A 203 -24.62 11.13 4.42
CA HIS A 203 -25.86 11.01 5.18
C HIS A 203 -26.70 12.30 5.19
N TYR A 204 -26.06 13.46 5.34
CA TYR A 204 -26.76 14.75 5.22
C TYR A 204 -27.28 15.02 3.81
N ALA A 205 -26.50 14.69 2.78
CA ALA A 205 -26.87 14.90 1.39
C ALA A 205 -28.06 14.04 0.96
N VAL A 206 -28.09 12.79 1.41
CA VAL A 206 -29.20 11.86 1.15
C VAL A 206 -30.48 12.33 1.81
N ASN A 207 -30.43 12.76 3.08
CA ASN A 207 -31.62 13.24 3.78
C ASN A 207 -32.11 14.58 3.24
N TYR A 208 -31.21 15.45 2.79
CA TYR A 208 -31.59 16.65 2.06
C TYR A 208 -32.35 16.30 0.76
N ARG A 209 -31.95 15.22 0.09
CA ARG A 209 -32.62 14.76 -1.14
C ARG A 209 -33.97 14.08 -0.89
N MET A 210 -34.15 13.46 0.27
CA MET A 210 -35.42 12.83 0.67
C MET A 210 -36.48 13.84 1.11
N CYS A 211 -36.13 15.14 1.19
CA CYS A 211 -37.08 16.22 1.45
C CYS A 211 -38.23 16.24 0.41
N PRO A 212 -39.50 16.47 0.82
CA PRO A 212 -40.64 16.56 -0.09
C PRO A 212 -40.47 17.63 -1.19
N GLU A 213 -40.91 17.32 -2.41
CA GLU A 213 -40.66 18.09 -3.66
C GLU A 213 -41.22 19.54 -3.69
N ASN A 214 -42.02 19.94 -2.70
CA ASN A 214 -42.69 21.24 -2.62
C ASN A 214 -42.14 22.17 -1.53
N GLU A 215 -41.07 21.77 -0.85
CA GLU A 215 -40.48 22.55 0.24
C GLU A 215 -39.35 23.48 -0.23
N ASN A 216 -39.17 24.59 0.49
CA ASN A 216 -38.09 25.54 0.26
C ASN A 216 -36.73 24.92 0.62
N ARG A 217 -35.62 25.48 0.09
CA ARG A 217 -34.25 25.04 0.42
C ARG A 217 -34.02 24.93 1.93
N GLU A 218 -34.45 25.97 2.66
CA GLU A 218 -34.30 26.05 4.12
C GLU A 218 -35.09 24.94 4.84
N SER A 219 -36.32 24.66 4.41
CA SER A 219 -37.14 23.58 4.94
C SER A 219 -36.46 22.21 4.75
N CYS A 220 -35.86 21.97 3.58
CA CYS A 220 -35.11 20.74 3.32
C CYS A 220 -33.83 20.62 4.15
N VAL A 221 -33.13 21.73 4.42
CA VAL A 221 -31.99 21.73 5.33
C VAL A 221 -32.44 21.45 6.76
N ILE A 222 -33.51 22.09 7.23
CA ILE A 222 -34.08 21.87 8.57
C ILE A 222 -34.52 20.41 8.72
N HIS A 223 -35.18 19.84 7.71
CA HIS A 223 -35.57 18.43 7.68
C HIS A 223 -34.37 17.50 7.82
N SER A 224 -33.32 17.72 7.00
CA SER A 224 -32.09 16.92 7.05
C SER A 224 -31.38 17.03 8.41
N LEU A 225 -31.28 18.25 8.97
CA LEU A 225 -30.71 18.49 10.28
C LEU A 225 -31.50 17.79 11.40
N HIS A 226 -32.83 17.87 11.36
CA HIS A 226 -33.68 17.26 12.40
C HIS A 226 -33.50 15.74 12.46
N ILE A 227 -33.38 15.08 11.30
CA ILE A 227 -33.22 13.63 11.23
C ILE A 227 -31.78 13.20 11.53
N MET A 228 -30.79 13.91 10.97
CA MET A 228 -29.41 13.42 10.94
C MET A 228 -28.50 13.97 12.04
N SER A 229 -28.79 15.13 12.63
CA SER A 229 -27.91 15.76 13.62
C SER A 229 -27.66 14.89 14.87
N GLY A 230 -28.69 14.23 15.39
CA GLY A 230 -28.60 13.34 16.55
C GLY A 230 -27.75 12.09 16.28
N PRO A 231 -28.11 11.26 15.28
CA PRO A 231 -27.32 10.07 14.92
C PRO A 231 -25.87 10.41 14.53
N SER A 232 -25.67 11.47 13.75
CA SER A 232 -24.34 11.93 13.32
C SER A 232 -23.47 12.36 14.50
N LEU A 233 -24.03 13.13 15.44
CA LEU A 233 -23.30 13.54 16.66
C LEU A 233 -22.93 12.35 17.53
N MET A 234 -23.83 11.37 17.69
CA MET A 234 -23.52 10.16 18.47
C MET A 234 -22.41 9.35 17.82
N ALA A 235 -22.44 9.15 16.50
CA ALA A 235 -21.39 8.44 15.77
C ALA A 235 -20.02 9.16 15.86
N ALA A 236 -20.01 10.48 15.73
CA ALA A 236 -18.81 11.30 15.90
C ALA A 236 -18.27 11.20 17.34
N LEU A 237 -19.15 11.30 18.34
CA LEU A 237 -18.79 11.25 19.75
C LEU A 237 -18.23 9.89 20.15
N THR A 238 -18.85 8.78 19.73
CA THR A 238 -18.36 7.44 20.07
C THR A 238 -16.99 7.17 19.48
N THR A 239 -16.75 7.63 18.24
CA THR A 239 -15.46 7.42 17.56
C THR A 239 -14.38 8.34 18.10
N ALA A 240 -14.72 9.60 18.40
CA ALA A 240 -13.81 10.52 19.08
C ALA A 240 -13.48 10.02 20.50
N ALA A 241 -14.46 9.48 21.24
CA ALA A 241 -14.23 8.89 22.56
C ALA A 241 -13.32 7.67 22.48
N ALA A 242 -13.52 6.78 21.49
CA ALA A 242 -12.62 5.66 21.25
C ALA A 242 -11.18 6.12 20.98
N GLY A 243 -11.00 7.16 20.15
CA GLY A 243 -9.70 7.78 19.92
C GLY A 243 -9.10 8.42 21.18
N ALA A 244 -9.91 9.10 21.98
CA ALA A 244 -9.49 9.71 23.25
C ALA A 244 -9.03 8.66 24.27
N PHE A 245 -9.70 7.50 24.35
CA PHE A 245 -9.30 6.39 25.21
C PHE A 245 -7.97 5.73 24.78
N MET A 246 -7.51 5.95 23.54
CA MET A 246 -6.19 5.48 23.08
C MET A 246 -5.05 6.43 23.46
N LEU A 247 -5.33 7.68 23.85
CA LEU A 247 -4.31 8.68 24.21
C LEU A 247 -3.44 8.32 25.42
N PRO A 248 -3.94 7.71 26.53
CA PRO A 248 -3.10 7.32 27.66
C PRO A 248 -2.34 6.00 27.40
N SER A 249 -1.78 5.83 26.20
CA SER A 249 -0.96 4.68 25.80
C SER A 249 0.52 5.04 25.81
N SER A 250 1.39 4.06 26.05
CA SER A 250 2.85 4.21 25.91
C SER A 250 3.34 4.00 24.48
N VAL A 251 2.47 3.54 23.56
CA VAL A 251 2.82 3.24 22.16
C VAL A 251 2.48 4.44 21.29
N LEU A 252 3.50 5.05 20.66
CA LEU A 252 3.35 6.25 19.82
C LEU A 252 2.27 6.10 18.74
N ALA A 253 2.23 4.94 18.08
CA ALA A 253 1.23 4.67 17.03
C ALA A 253 -0.21 4.80 17.53
N TYR A 254 -0.51 4.38 18.77
CA TYR A 254 -1.85 4.49 19.35
C TYR A 254 -2.20 5.93 19.72
N ILE A 255 -1.23 6.69 20.25
CA ILE A 255 -1.42 8.12 20.50
C ILE A 255 -1.72 8.83 19.17
N GLN A 256 -0.96 8.51 18.12
CA GLN A 256 -1.12 9.15 16.81
C GLN A 256 -2.49 8.85 16.19
N ILE A 257 -2.90 7.59 16.15
CA ILE A 257 -4.22 7.19 15.66
C ILE A 257 -5.33 7.81 16.52
N GLY A 258 -5.16 7.84 17.84
CA GLY A 258 -6.13 8.42 18.77
C GLY A 258 -6.37 9.91 18.56
N VAL A 259 -5.29 10.71 18.47
CA VAL A 259 -5.38 12.15 18.17
C VAL A 259 -6.03 12.37 16.80
N PHE A 260 -5.58 11.62 15.79
CA PHE A 260 -6.12 11.72 14.44
C PHE A 260 -7.63 11.45 14.38
N LEU A 261 -8.11 10.38 15.02
CA LEU A 261 -9.54 10.06 15.06
C LEU A 261 -10.36 11.15 15.74
N VAL A 262 -9.89 11.70 16.86
CA VAL A 262 -10.59 12.79 17.56
C VAL A 262 -10.70 14.02 16.66
N VAL A 263 -9.60 14.41 16.03
CA VAL A 263 -9.55 15.59 15.14
C VAL A 263 -10.47 15.41 13.94
N VAL A 264 -10.34 14.29 13.23
CA VAL A 264 -11.15 14.02 12.03
C VAL A 264 -12.63 13.96 12.37
N MET A 265 -13.02 13.31 13.47
CA MET A 265 -14.43 13.21 13.85
C MET A 265 -15.04 14.58 14.18
N VAL A 266 -14.35 15.38 14.98
CA VAL A 266 -14.82 16.71 15.37
C VAL A 266 -14.88 17.64 14.14
N VAL A 267 -13.81 17.70 13.34
CA VAL A 267 -13.76 18.57 12.16
C VAL A 267 -14.78 18.14 11.12
N SER A 268 -14.91 16.84 10.84
CA SER A 268 -15.87 16.33 9.85
C SER A 268 -17.30 16.62 10.29
N TRP A 269 -17.65 16.36 11.55
CA TRP A 269 -18.99 16.65 12.07
C TRP A 269 -19.33 18.14 12.00
N LEU A 270 -18.40 19.02 12.41
CA LEU A 270 -18.60 20.47 12.34
C LEU A 270 -18.80 20.96 10.90
N TYR A 271 -17.93 20.54 9.97
CA TYR A 271 -18.05 20.98 8.57
C TYR A 271 -19.28 20.38 7.88
N SER A 272 -19.61 19.11 8.07
CA SER A 272 -20.81 18.51 7.48
C SER A 272 -22.09 19.10 8.07
N THR A 273 -22.12 19.47 9.35
CA THR A 273 -23.32 20.04 9.99
C THR A 273 -23.50 21.52 9.69
N TYR A 274 -22.43 22.31 9.75
CA TYR A 274 -22.51 23.76 9.60
C TYR A 274 -22.18 24.20 8.17
N PHE A 275 -21.00 23.85 7.66
CA PHE A 275 -20.53 24.33 6.36
C PHE A 275 -21.37 23.78 5.20
N LEU A 276 -21.55 22.45 5.14
CA LEU A 276 -22.34 21.82 4.09
C LEU A 276 -23.80 22.25 4.13
N MET A 277 -24.45 22.24 5.29
CA MET A 277 -25.86 22.66 5.41
C MET A 277 -26.07 24.14 5.07
N SER A 278 -25.15 25.03 5.47
CA SER A 278 -25.21 26.44 5.08
C SER A 278 -25.05 26.61 3.56
N LEU A 279 -24.14 25.85 2.95
CA LEU A 279 -23.93 25.86 1.51
C LEU A 279 -25.18 25.39 0.75
N LEU A 280 -25.83 24.32 1.23
CA LEU A 280 -27.09 23.81 0.67
C LEU A 280 -28.27 24.77 0.92
N ALA A 281 -28.31 25.48 2.04
CA ALA A 281 -29.35 26.49 2.28
C ALA A 281 -29.26 27.65 1.27
N LEU A 282 -28.04 28.15 1.00
CA LEU A 282 -27.82 29.28 0.10
C LEU A 282 -27.93 28.90 -1.38
N VAL A 283 -27.25 27.82 -1.80
CA VAL A 283 -27.04 27.47 -3.22
C VAL A 283 -27.58 26.08 -3.57
N GLY A 284 -28.37 25.46 -2.68
CA GLY A 284 -28.96 24.14 -2.95
C GLY A 284 -29.85 24.13 -4.19
N PRO A 285 -29.89 23.01 -4.94
CA PRO A 285 -30.77 22.91 -6.11
C PRO A 285 -32.24 23.05 -5.68
N GLN A 286 -33.01 23.86 -6.43
CA GLN A 286 -34.47 23.95 -6.32
C GLN A 286 -35.10 23.21 -7.50
N ARG A 287 -36.25 22.57 -7.28
CA ARG A 287 -37.09 21.97 -8.35
C ARG A 287 -36.35 20.98 -9.26
N ASN A 288 -35.74 19.93 -8.69
CA ASN A 288 -35.07 18.84 -9.42
C ASN A 288 -34.00 19.27 -10.45
N PHE A 289 -33.46 20.49 -10.32
CA PHE A 289 -32.40 20.96 -11.20
C PHE A 289 -31.13 20.10 -11.01
N GLY A 290 -30.64 19.51 -12.11
CA GLY A 290 -29.48 18.61 -12.10
C GLY A 290 -29.77 17.16 -11.67
N GLN A 291 -31.05 16.74 -11.62
CA GLN A 291 -31.42 15.35 -11.33
C GLN A 291 -31.16 14.44 -12.55
N LEU A 292 -30.33 13.43 -12.33
CA LEU A 292 -30.13 12.32 -13.26
C LEU A 292 -31.18 11.26 -12.98
N SER A 293 -31.94 10.86 -14.00
CA SER A 293 -32.84 9.72 -13.88
C SER A 293 -32.04 8.43 -14.03
N TYR A 294 -32.36 7.40 -13.26
CA TYR A 294 -31.80 6.08 -13.52
C TYR A 294 -32.21 5.67 -14.95
N PRO A 295 -31.30 5.20 -15.81
CA PRO A 295 -31.75 4.47 -16.99
C PRO A 295 -32.56 3.29 -16.47
N GLU A 296 -33.79 3.14 -16.94
CA GLU A 296 -34.73 2.07 -16.60
C GLU A 296 -34.10 0.68 -16.82
N LEU A 297 -33.24 0.23 -15.91
CA LEU A 297 -32.73 -1.14 -15.83
C LEU A 297 -33.81 -2.07 -15.25
N ARG A 298 -35.09 -1.69 -15.39
CA ARG A 298 -36.26 -2.56 -15.16
C ARG A 298 -36.51 -3.49 -16.34
N GLY A 299 -36.04 -3.17 -17.54
CA GLY A 299 -36.28 -3.98 -18.75
C GLY A 299 -35.63 -5.37 -18.74
N LEU A 300 -34.54 -5.57 -17.98
CA LEU A 300 -33.81 -6.85 -17.95
C LEU A 300 -34.20 -7.78 -16.79
N LEU A 301 -34.79 -7.25 -15.71
CA LEU A 301 -35.28 -8.05 -14.58
C LEU A 301 -36.79 -8.32 -14.64
N LYS A 302 -37.57 -7.50 -15.36
CA LYS A 302 -39.03 -7.67 -15.50
C LYS A 302 -39.47 -8.72 -16.53
N LYS A 303 -38.55 -9.46 -17.15
CA LYS A 303 -38.90 -10.52 -18.12
C LYS A 303 -39.07 -11.92 -17.50
N ARG A 304 -39.10 -12.06 -16.16
CA ARG A 304 -39.19 -13.38 -15.50
C ARG A 304 -40.37 -13.59 -14.54
N THR A 305 -41.31 -12.66 -14.43
CA THR A 305 -42.53 -12.89 -13.65
C THR A 305 -43.72 -12.22 -14.33
N ASP A 306 -44.15 -12.79 -15.46
CA ASP A 306 -45.56 -12.73 -15.88
C ASP A 306 -46.19 -14.05 -15.43
N SER A 307 -46.86 -14.01 -14.29
CA SER A 307 -47.90 -14.94 -13.89
C SER A 307 -48.83 -14.15 -12.97
N ASP A 308 -49.95 -13.76 -13.56
CA ASP A 308 -51.14 -13.11 -12.99
C ASP A 308 -51.41 -13.36 -11.50
N CYS A 309 -51.69 -12.28 -10.77
CA CYS A 309 -52.65 -12.23 -9.67
C CYS A 309 -53.17 -10.78 -9.51
N PRO A 310 -54.49 -10.54 -9.43
CA PRO A 310 -55.05 -9.18 -9.44
C PRO A 310 -55.17 -8.57 -8.04
N GLY A 311 -54.88 -7.27 -7.95
CA GLY A 311 -55.51 -6.32 -7.03
C GLY A 311 -55.11 -6.35 -5.56
N SER A 312 -54.25 -5.43 -5.14
CA SER A 312 -54.38 -4.79 -3.83
C SER A 312 -53.73 -3.40 -3.83
N ASP A 313 -54.49 -2.43 -3.36
CA ASP A 313 -54.21 -1.00 -3.40
C ASP A 313 -52.99 -0.57 -2.57
N LYS A 314 -52.29 0.41 -3.12
CA LYS A 314 -51.19 1.13 -2.49
C LYS A 314 -51.78 2.18 -1.56
N THR A 315 -51.41 2.20 -0.27
CA THR A 315 -51.15 3.39 0.58
C THR A 315 -51.31 3.08 2.08
N VAL A 316 -50.24 2.65 2.77
CA VAL A 316 -50.12 2.85 4.23
C VAL A 316 -48.64 2.92 4.59
N TYR A 317 -48.09 4.11 4.76
CA TYR A 317 -47.01 4.45 5.72
C TYR A 317 -46.98 5.98 5.87
N ILE A 318 -48.05 6.53 6.45
CA ILE A 318 -48.04 7.84 7.11
C ILE A 318 -48.83 7.67 8.40
N ASN A 319 -48.29 8.23 9.49
CA ASN A 319 -48.81 8.36 10.87
C ASN A 319 -48.21 7.39 11.90
N VAL A 320 -47.03 7.73 12.42
CA VAL A 320 -46.82 7.77 13.90
C VAL A 320 -45.85 8.92 14.25
N LEU A 321 -46.40 10.12 14.39
CA LEU A 321 -45.98 11.16 15.35
C LEU A 321 -47.29 11.41 16.12
N SER A 322 -47.44 11.38 17.43
CA SER A 322 -46.61 11.88 18.53
C SER A 322 -47.35 11.51 19.83
N GLU A 323 -46.63 11.06 20.86
CA GLU A 323 -46.94 11.50 22.22
C GLU A 323 -45.62 11.87 22.92
N SER A 324 -45.53 13.14 23.27
CA SER A 324 -44.47 13.72 24.07
C SER A 324 -44.90 13.71 25.54
N THR A 325 -43.93 13.38 26.40
CA THR A 325 -43.81 13.79 27.81
C THR A 325 -44.82 13.28 28.85
N LEU A 326 -44.39 12.28 29.63
CA LEU A 326 -44.54 12.26 31.10
C LEU A 326 -43.49 11.31 31.73
N SER A 327 -42.43 11.95 32.24
CA SER A 327 -41.65 11.70 33.46
C SER A 327 -41.34 10.28 34.02
N THR A 328 -40.14 10.24 34.61
CA THR A 328 -39.70 9.50 35.83
C THR A 328 -39.15 8.07 35.72
N SER A 329 -37.84 7.98 35.99
CA SER A 329 -37.17 7.07 36.93
C SER A 329 -37.40 5.55 36.88
N SER A 330 -36.30 4.83 36.59
CA SER A 330 -35.86 3.58 37.22
C SER A 330 -36.89 2.45 37.40
N THR A 331 -36.74 1.34 36.65
CA THR A 331 -36.70 -0.01 37.23
C THR A 331 -36.28 -1.08 36.23
N MET A 332 -35.58 -2.07 36.74
CA MET A 332 -35.17 -3.31 36.08
C MET A 332 -36.35 -4.28 35.85
N CYS A 333 -36.10 -5.26 34.96
CA CYS A 333 -36.69 -6.61 34.91
C CYS A 333 -38.14 -6.80 34.41
N ALA A 334 -38.21 -7.53 33.29
CA ALA A 334 -39.02 -8.72 33.02
C ALA A 334 -40.55 -8.68 33.20
N LEU A 335 -41.30 -8.97 32.13
CA LEU A 335 -42.06 -10.22 32.02
C LEU A 335 -42.62 -10.43 30.61
N HIS A 336 -42.70 -11.72 30.28
CA HIS A 336 -42.99 -12.36 29.00
C HIS A 336 -44.30 -13.14 29.12
N MET A 337 -45.14 -13.16 28.08
CA MET A 337 -46.04 -14.27 27.68
C MET A 337 -46.50 -13.96 26.24
N SER A 338 -46.15 -14.69 25.18
CA SER A 338 -46.23 -16.13 24.84
C SER A 338 -47.51 -16.50 24.09
N ASN A 339 -47.32 -16.96 22.84
CA ASN A 339 -47.96 -18.10 22.17
C ASN A 339 -47.05 -18.46 20.96
N SER A 340 -46.11 -19.42 21.03
CA SER A 340 -46.21 -20.88 20.72
C SER A 340 -46.90 -21.17 19.37
N GLU A 341 -46.33 -21.91 18.41
CA GLU A 341 -45.76 -23.28 18.42
C GLU A 341 -44.49 -23.38 17.53
N THR A 342 -43.29 -23.87 17.94
CA THR A 342 -42.78 -25.26 18.16
C THR A 342 -42.80 -26.15 16.89
N HIS A 343 -41.81 -26.97 16.50
CA HIS A 343 -40.54 -27.52 17.03
C HIS A 343 -39.81 -28.15 15.80
N GLU A 344 -38.48 -28.28 15.72
CA GLU A 344 -37.70 -29.43 16.23
C GLU A 344 -36.20 -29.13 16.01
N LEU A 345 -35.39 -29.43 17.03
CA LEU A 345 -33.92 -29.44 16.99
C LEU A 345 -33.51 -30.66 17.80
N ASP A 346 -32.92 -31.66 17.15
CA ASP A 346 -32.50 -32.90 17.80
C ASP A 346 -31.03 -32.84 18.20
N ALA A 347 -30.79 -33.03 19.49
CA ALA A 347 -29.54 -33.52 20.05
C ALA A 347 -29.88 -34.50 21.17
N LEU A 348 -29.11 -35.58 21.29
CA LEU A 348 -28.83 -36.49 22.42
C LEU A 348 -28.37 -37.83 21.80
N THR A 349 -27.37 -38.61 22.22
CA THR A 349 -26.66 -38.78 23.49
C THR A 349 -25.43 -39.69 23.29
N ARG A 350 -24.41 -39.56 24.16
CA ARG A 350 -23.53 -40.59 24.76
C ARG A 350 -23.42 -42.00 24.10
N GLN A 351 -22.20 -42.49 23.84
CA GLN A 351 -21.46 -43.50 24.65
C GLN A 351 -20.11 -43.94 24.01
N SER A 352 -19.20 -44.43 24.87
CA SER A 352 -18.04 -45.32 24.61
C SER A 352 -16.66 -44.72 24.27
N CYS A 353 -15.84 -44.65 25.33
CA CYS A 353 -14.38 -44.78 25.29
C CYS A 353 -13.89 -45.89 24.35
N ARG A 354 -12.85 -45.60 23.55
CA ARG A 354 -11.76 -46.56 23.30
C ARG A 354 -10.40 -45.91 23.40
N TYR A 355 -9.68 -46.42 24.38
CA TYR A 355 -8.27 -46.27 24.63
C TYR A 355 -7.48 -47.13 23.62
N SER A 356 -6.44 -46.57 23.00
CA SER A 356 -5.33 -47.39 22.48
C SER A 356 -4.01 -46.68 22.79
N ARG A 357 -3.19 -47.35 23.60
CA ARG A 357 -1.83 -46.97 23.97
C ARG A 357 -0.83 -47.64 23.01
N ARG A 358 0.34 -46.98 22.88
CA ARG A 358 1.69 -47.52 22.57
C ARG A 358 1.95 -47.69 21.05
N ILE A 359 3.07 -47.23 20.47
CA ILE A 359 4.48 -47.54 20.78
C ILE A 359 5.45 -46.38 20.38
N ARG A 360 6.50 -46.23 21.20
CA ARG A 360 7.66 -45.33 21.08
C ARG A 360 8.80 -46.03 20.30
N ARG A 361 9.51 -45.32 19.41
CA ARG A 361 10.92 -45.54 18.97
C ARG A 361 11.42 -44.22 18.35
N SER A 362 12.17 -43.38 19.08
CA SER A 362 13.64 -43.35 19.24
C SER A 362 14.43 -43.10 17.94
N GLY A 363 15.09 -41.94 17.83
CA GLY A 363 16.19 -41.74 16.88
C GLY A 363 16.52 -40.29 16.50
N SER A 364 17.45 -39.68 17.23
CA SER A 364 18.35 -38.58 16.83
C SER A 364 17.78 -37.15 16.67
N MET A 365 18.00 -36.34 17.72
CA MET A 365 18.07 -34.87 17.61
C MET A 365 19.44 -34.47 17.07
N SER A 366 19.49 -33.85 15.90
CA SER A 366 20.61 -32.99 15.48
C SER A 366 20.19 -31.52 15.68
N GLN A 367 20.94 -30.85 16.56
CA GLN A 367 20.83 -29.41 16.82
C GLN A 367 21.06 -28.58 15.55
N PRO A 368 20.29 -27.53 15.27
CA PRO A 368 20.75 -26.46 14.40
C PRO A 368 21.69 -25.56 15.21
N CYS A 369 22.99 -25.71 14.95
CA CYS A 369 24.03 -24.79 15.38
C CYS A 369 23.78 -23.43 14.71
N SER A 370 23.09 -22.53 15.39
CA SER A 370 22.93 -21.14 14.96
C SER A 370 24.26 -20.42 15.18
N ARG A 371 25.15 -20.53 14.19
CA ARG A 371 26.39 -19.76 14.14
C ARG A 371 25.99 -18.34 13.73
N LYS A 372 25.83 -17.47 14.73
CA LYS A 372 25.78 -16.02 14.54
C LYS A 372 27.05 -15.61 13.78
N VAL A 373 26.91 -15.33 12.49
CA VAL A 373 27.94 -14.66 11.72
C VAL A 373 27.77 -13.18 12.01
N SER A 374 28.61 -12.68 12.91
CA SER A 374 28.84 -11.25 13.08
C SER A 374 29.39 -10.70 11.78
N VAL A 375 28.60 -9.88 11.08
CA VAL A 375 29.06 -9.04 9.99
C VAL A 375 30.02 -8.01 10.61
N PRO A 376 31.29 -7.92 10.16
CA PRO A 376 32.16 -6.86 10.62
C PRO A 376 31.68 -5.53 10.05
N ALA A 377 31.51 -4.57 10.95
CA ALA A 377 31.39 -3.16 10.65
C ALA A 377 32.68 -2.61 10.00
N GLU A 378 32.53 -1.43 9.40
CA GLU A 378 33.54 -0.57 8.76
C GLU A 378 33.75 -0.77 7.25
N GLN A 379 32.67 -0.58 6.48
CA GLN A 379 32.75 0.33 5.35
C GLN A 379 32.44 1.73 5.87
N SER A 380 33.28 2.71 5.55
CA SER A 380 33.12 4.12 5.93
C SER A 380 31.64 4.53 5.84
N PRO A 381 30.99 4.96 6.94
CA PRO A 381 29.54 5.22 6.99
C PRO A 381 29.13 6.49 6.24
N SER A 382 29.96 6.95 5.31
CA SER A 382 29.91 8.30 4.77
C SER A 382 29.67 8.32 3.28
N ALA A 383 30.14 7.36 2.47
CA ALA A 383 29.97 7.43 1.01
C ALA A 383 28.78 6.59 0.54
N ALA A 384 27.88 7.16 -0.26
CA ALA A 384 26.87 6.37 -0.96
C ALA A 384 27.56 5.42 -1.96
N SER A 385 27.51 4.10 -1.78
CA SER A 385 28.09 3.17 -2.77
C SER A 385 27.15 3.04 -3.96
N ALA A 386 27.66 3.14 -5.18
CA ALA A 386 26.91 2.95 -6.40
C ALA A 386 27.24 1.59 -7.01
N THR A 387 26.22 0.74 -7.14
CA THR A 387 26.38 -0.60 -7.71
C THR A 387 25.60 -0.71 -9.02
N THR A 388 26.28 -1.07 -10.10
CA THR A 388 25.64 -1.38 -11.39
C THR A 388 25.68 -2.88 -11.63
N ILE A 389 24.51 -3.48 -11.88
CA ILE A 389 24.38 -4.89 -12.20
C ILE A 389 24.13 -5.02 -13.70
N ILE A 390 25.00 -5.74 -14.40
CA ILE A 390 24.85 -6.04 -15.83
C ILE A 390 24.47 -7.51 -15.97
N HIS A 391 23.36 -7.78 -16.65
CA HIS A 391 22.92 -9.12 -17.02
C HIS A 391 23.35 -9.48 -18.44
N ASP A 392 23.72 -10.74 -18.64
CA ASP A 392 23.99 -11.30 -19.98
C ASP A 392 22.64 -11.63 -20.64
N ASP A 393 22.29 -10.92 -21.71
CA ASP A 393 21.17 -11.30 -22.57
C ASP A 393 21.58 -12.55 -23.36
N ASP A 394 20.78 -13.63 -23.30
CA ASP A 394 21.03 -14.89 -24.04
C ASP A 394 20.80 -14.72 -25.58
N LEU A 395 21.12 -13.56 -26.16
CA LEU A 395 21.12 -13.30 -27.60
C LEU A 395 22.52 -13.60 -28.17
N ASP A 396 22.70 -14.81 -28.70
CA ASP A 396 23.85 -15.18 -29.52
C ASP A 396 23.86 -14.35 -30.82
N LEU A 397 24.36 -13.11 -30.74
CA LEU A 397 24.61 -12.26 -31.91
C LEU A 397 25.93 -12.70 -32.57
N PRO A 398 25.92 -13.07 -33.86
CA PRO A 398 27.15 -13.33 -34.58
C PRO A 398 27.96 -12.03 -34.73
N LEU A 399 29.23 -12.07 -34.33
CA LEU A 399 30.19 -10.98 -34.56
C LEU A 399 30.29 -10.70 -36.06
N PRO A 400 30.28 -9.45 -36.52
CA PRO A 400 30.55 -9.13 -37.92
C PRO A 400 32.00 -9.49 -38.23
N LEU A 401 32.19 -10.46 -39.12
CA LEU A 401 33.46 -10.76 -39.76
C LEU A 401 33.87 -9.54 -40.58
N ASN A 402 34.82 -8.75 -40.06
CA ASN A 402 35.56 -7.79 -40.86
C ASN A 402 36.36 -8.58 -41.93
N HIS A 403 35.88 -8.54 -43.17
CA HIS A 403 36.70 -8.81 -44.33
C HIS A 403 37.70 -7.66 -44.48
N VAL A 404 38.97 -7.94 -44.15
CA VAL A 404 40.12 -7.16 -44.63
C VAL A 404 40.66 -7.93 -45.84
N SER A 405 40.55 -7.31 -47.01
CA SER A 405 41.40 -7.54 -48.18
C SER A 405 42.17 -6.26 -48.44
#